data_AF-A0A7V1IKK6-F1
#
_entry.id   AF-A0A7V1IKK6-F1
#
_cell.length_a   1.000
_cell.length_b   1.000
_cell.length_c   1.000
_cell.angle_alpha   90.00
_cell.angle_beta   90.00
_cell.angle_gamma   90.00
#
_symmetry.space_group_name_H-M   'P 1'
#
loop_
_entity.id
_entity.type
_entity.pdbx_description
1 polymer ?
#
loop_
_entity_poly.entity_id
_entity_poly.type
_entity_poly.pdbx_seq_one_letter_code
_entity_poly.pdbx_strand_id
1 'polypeptide(L)'
;METTVLPESSSPIILSVAGESLVVDLPDVEHALFVALGSALAESQSFEFFISTTLAQIASAEGDDQKGRYDELVEHHLSKTLGWLAKHFQDQVGDQEIADLLNRIRKKRNYLVHNILKDYGWPMTTAQEYLACFREITEIRDLFSTTKSLMATRLRETGVHKMYTIKMDPDTGEYSMI
;
A
#
# COMPACT_ATOMS: atom_id res chain seq x y z
N MET A 1 -36.42 13.98 -12.19
CA MET A 1 -35.29 13.04 -12.01
C MET A 1 -34.61 12.96 -13.35
N GLU A 2 -33.48 13.64 -13.52
CA GLU A 2 -32.69 13.53 -14.74
C GLU A 2 -31.84 12.26 -14.65
N THR A 3 -32.18 11.27 -15.46
CA THR A 3 -31.39 10.08 -15.69
C THR A 3 -30.27 10.44 -16.67
N THR A 4 -29.10 10.78 -16.15
CA THR A 4 -27.91 10.98 -16.97
C THR A 4 -27.45 9.62 -17.49
N VAL A 5 -27.74 9.33 -18.75
CA VAL A 5 -27.29 8.13 -19.44
C VAL A 5 -25.77 8.25 -19.64
N LEU A 6 -25.02 7.25 -19.17
CA LEU A 6 -23.57 7.19 -19.36
C LEU A 6 -23.25 6.99 -20.86
N PRO A 7 -22.22 7.64 -21.40
CA PRO A 7 -21.86 7.49 -22.82
C PRO A 7 -21.48 6.04 -23.16
N GLU A 8 -21.94 5.57 -24.33
CA GLU A 8 -21.64 4.24 -24.85
C GLU A 8 -20.18 4.12 -25.32
N SER A 9 -19.51 3.09 -24.80
CA SER A 9 -18.29 2.41 -25.29
C SER A 9 -17.04 3.24 -25.54
N SER A 10 -15.98 2.93 -24.78
CA SER A 10 -14.59 3.26 -25.11
C SER A 10 -13.85 2.04 -25.63
N SER A 11 -12.68 2.27 -26.24
CA SER A 11 -11.92 1.23 -26.93
C SER A 11 -11.53 0.09 -25.98
N PRO A 12 -11.74 -1.18 -26.36
CA PRO A 12 -11.47 -2.31 -25.49
C PRO A 12 -10.00 -2.37 -25.08
N ILE A 13 -9.75 -2.70 -23.81
CA ILE A 13 -8.40 -3.00 -23.31
C ILE A 13 -8.09 -4.46 -23.64
N ILE A 14 -6.96 -4.69 -24.31
CA ILE A 14 -6.48 -6.04 -24.62
C ILE A 14 -5.35 -6.36 -23.64
N LEU A 15 -5.58 -7.30 -22.73
CA LEU A 15 -4.60 -7.80 -21.77
C LEU A 15 -4.08 -9.15 -22.24
N SER A 16 -2.76 -9.34 -22.25
CA SER A 16 -2.15 -10.64 -22.48
C SER A 16 -1.80 -11.29 -21.14
N VAL A 17 -2.52 -12.33 -20.74
CA VAL A 17 -2.30 -13.05 -19.48
C VAL A 17 -2.00 -14.52 -19.80
N ALA A 18 -0.83 -15.00 -19.38
CA ALA A 18 -0.40 -16.40 -19.57
C ALA A 18 -0.49 -16.93 -21.02
N GLY A 19 -0.35 -16.04 -22.01
CA GLY A 19 -0.44 -16.39 -23.45
C GLY A 19 -1.84 -16.28 -24.05
N GLU A 20 -2.85 -15.90 -23.26
CA GLU A 20 -4.21 -15.63 -23.73
C GLU A 20 -4.47 -14.13 -23.84
N SER A 21 -5.24 -13.71 -24.84
CA SER A 21 -5.70 -12.33 -25.00
C SER A 21 -7.08 -12.16 -24.38
N LEU A 22 -7.16 -11.42 -23.27
CA LEU A 22 -8.40 -11.01 -22.63
C LEU A 22 -8.79 -9.63 -23.17
N VAL A 23 -9.99 -9.55 -23.75
CA VAL A 23 -10.58 -8.28 -24.20
C VAL A 23 -11.55 -7.80 -23.14
N VAL A 24 -11.25 -6.65 -22.54
CA VAL A 24 -12.05 -6.01 -21.50
C VAL A 24 -12.69 -4.77 -22.10
N ASP A 25 -14.00 -4.82 -22.32
CA ASP A 25 -14.82 -3.71 -22.78
C ASP A 25 -15.58 -3.13 -21.58
N LEU A 26 -15.11 -1.98 -21.09
CA LEU A 26 -15.65 -1.30 -19.91
C LEU A 26 -15.92 0.17 -20.25
N PRO A 27 -17.01 0.77 -19.72
CA PRO A 27 -17.20 2.21 -19.81
C PRO A 27 -16.02 3.00 -19.21
N ASP A 28 -15.71 4.17 -19.76
CA ASP A 28 -14.61 5.04 -19.29
C ASP A 28 -14.62 5.30 -17.78
N VAL A 29 -15.81 5.44 -17.20
CA VAL A 29 -15.99 5.66 -15.76
C VAL A 29 -15.57 4.45 -14.92
N GLU A 30 -15.81 3.23 -15.42
CA GLU A 30 -15.38 2.01 -14.77
C GLU A 30 -13.88 1.81 -14.93
N HIS A 31 -13.33 2.13 -16.11
CA HIS A 31 -11.89 2.11 -16.32
C HIS A 31 -11.17 3.07 -15.36
N ALA A 32 -11.63 4.32 -15.25
CA ALA A 32 -11.08 5.29 -14.30
C ALA A 32 -11.18 4.80 -12.85
N LEU A 33 -12.31 4.17 -12.47
CA LEU A 33 -12.49 3.57 -11.16
C LEU A 33 -11.47 2.45 -10.89
N PHE A 34 -11.28 1.52 -11.83
CA PHE A 34 -10.33 0.42 -11.68
C PHE A 34 -8.88 0.90 -11.65
N VAL A 35 -8.54 1.93 -12.43
CA VAL A 35 -7.21 2.58 -12.36
C VAL A 35 -6.99 3.21 -10.98
N ALA A 36 -7.97 3.91 -10.43
CA ALA A 36 -7.88 4.47 -9.08
C ALA A 36 -7.74 3.38 -8.02
N LEU A 37 -8.53 2.31 -8.12
CA LEU A 37 -8.48 1.17 -7.21
C LEU A 37 -7.11 0.48 -7.26
N GLY A 38 -6.61 0.19 -8.46
CA GLY A 38 -5.28 -0.40 -8.69
C GLY A 38 -4.17 0.48 -8.14
N SER A 39 -4.26 1.81 -8.34
CA SER A 39 -3.31 2.77 -7.78
C SER A 39 -3.31 2.77 -6.26
N ALA A 40 -4.48 2.71 -5.63
CA ALA A 40 -4.61 2.66 -4.17
C ALA A 40 -4.09 1.34 -3.59
N LEU A 41 -4.30 0.22 -4.28
CA LEU A 41 -3.75 -1.09 -3.90
C LEU A 41 -2.22 -1.12 -4.01
N ALA A 42 -1.66 -0.58 -5.10
CA ALA A 42 -0.21 -0.47 -5.27
C ALA A 42 0.42 0.41 -4.16
N GLU A 43 -0.21 1.54 -3.82
CA GLU A 43 0.25 2.39 -2.71
C GLU A 43 0.18 1.66 -1.36
N SER A 44 -0.87 0.88 -1.13
CA SER A 44 -0.99 0.04 0.07
C SER A 44 0.15 -1.00 0.17
N GLN A 45 0.52 -1.63 -0.94
CA GLN A 45 1.64 -2.59 -0.97
C GLN A 45 2.98 -1.90 -0.74
N SER A 46 3.20 -0.74 -1.38
CA SER A 46 4.36 0.13 -1.16
C SER A 46 4.48 0.54 0.32
N PHE A 47 3.36 0.82 0.98
CA PHE A 47 3.30 1.12 2.41
C PHE A 47 3.68 -0.09 3.29
N GLU A 48 3.13 -1.27 2.99
CA GLU A 48 3.46 -2.54 3.67
C GLU A 48 4.97 -2.85 3.58
N PHE A 49 5.54 -2.69 2.39
CA PHE A 49 6.96 -2.90 2.14
C PHE A 49 7.85 -1.91 2.89
N PHE A 50 7.44 -0.63 2.93
CA PHE A 50 8.14 0.42 3.68
C PHE A 50 8.24 0.09 5.18
N ILE A 51 7.13 -0.34 5.81
CA ILE A 51 7.15 -0.71 7.24
C ILE A 51 8.05 -1.92 7.47
N SER A 52 7.92 -2.95 6.62
CA SER A 52 8.70 -4.18 6.75
C SER A 52 10.20 -3.89 6.68
N THR A 53 10.61 -3.06 5.71
CA THR A 53 12.01 -2.62 5.56
C THR A 53 12.47 -1.82 6.77
N THR A 54 11.63 -0.92 7.27
CA THR A 54 11.95 -0.11 8.45
C THR A 54 12.18 -0.98 9.68
N LEU A 55 11.28 -1.93 9.96
CA LEU A 55 11.43 -2.85 11.09
C LEU A 55 12.69 -3.70 10.99
N ALA A 56 13.04 -4.14 9.77
CA ALA A 56 14.26 -4.88 9.54
C ALA A 56 15.51 -4.04 9.81
N GLN A 57 15.50 -2.76 9.43
CA GLN A 57 16.57 -1.82 9.75
C GLN A 57 16.70 -1.57 11.25
N ILE A 58 15.58 -1.43 11.98
CA ILE A 58 15.58 -1.27 13.45
C ILE A 58 16.19 -2.50 14.11
N ALA A 59 15.71 -3.71 13.77
CA ALA A 59 16.22 -4.96 14.33
C ALA A 59 17.72 -5.17 14.04
N SER A 60 18.16 -4.83 12.83
CA SER A 60 19.59 -4.89 12.46
C SER A 60 20.46 -3.91 13.25
N ALA A 61 19.94 -2.74 13.63
CA ALA A 61 20.67 -1.75 14.40
C ALA A 61 20.88 -2.17 15.87
N GLU A 62 20.02 -3.05 16.39
CA GLU A 62 20.10 -3.58 17.76
C GLU A 62 21.12 -4.73 17.90
N GLY A 63 21.80 -5.12 16.82
CA GLY A 63 22.86 -6.14 16.83
C GLY A 63 22.35 -7.58 16.75
N ASP A 64 21.08 -7.78 16.45
CA ASP A 64 20.51 -9.09 16.19
C ASP A 64 20.85 -9.59 14.78
N ASP A 65 21.16 -10.88 14.69
CA ASP A 65 21.69 -11.62 13.53
C ASP A 65 21.15 -11.13 12.16
N GLN A 66 21.99 -10.39 11.43
CA GLN A 66 21.61 -9.51 10.30
C GLN A 66 20.99 -10.22 9.09
N LYS A 67 21.18 -11.53 8.95
CA LYS A 67 20.67 -12.30 7.79
C LYS A 67 19.37 -13.03 8.12
N GLY A 68 19.31 -13.70 9.27
CA GLY A 68 18.16 -14.50 9.68
C GLY A 68 16.89 -13.68 9.92
N ARG A 69 16.98 -12.54 10.61
CA ARG A 69 15.80 -11.69 10.89
C ARG A 69 15.36 -10.85 9.69
N TYR A 70 16.27 -10.46 8.80
CA TYR A 70 15.90 -9.77 7.56
C TYR A 70 15.11 -10.73 6.66
N ASP A 71 15.63 -11.94 6.46
CA ASP A 71 14.94 -12.98 5.68
C ASP A 71 13.61 -13.36 6.34
N GLU A 72 13.55 -13.50 7.67
CA GLU A 72 12.29 -13.76 8.40
C GLU A 72 11.30 -12.59 8.33
N LEU A 73 11.75 -11.32 8.29
CA LEU A 73 10.89 -10.14 8.15
C LEU A 73 10.39 -9.94 6.72
N VAL A 74 11.21 -10.25 5.71
CA VAL A 74 10.80 -10.29 4.30
C VAL A 74 9.86 -11.48 4.06
N GLU A 75 10.14 -12.64 4.64
CA GLU A 75 9.26 -13.81 4.60
C GLU A 75 7.95 -13.56 5.39
N HIS A 76 8.00 -12.77 6.48
CA HIS A 76 6.81 -12.27 7.17
C HIS A 76 6.08 -11.15 6.42
N HIS A 77 6.74 -10.34 5.59
CA HIS A 77 6.04 -9.47 4.65
C HIS A 77 5.25 -10.28 3.61
N LEU A 78 5.83 -11.39 3.16
CA LEU A 78 5.19 -12.32 2.23
C LEU A 78 4.10 -13.19 2.88
N SER A 79 4.15 -13.43 4.21
CA SER A 79 3.26 -14.37 4.92
C SER A 79 2.34 -13.77 6.00
N LYS A 80 2.62 -12.56 6.52
CA LYS A 80 1.86 -11.93 7.62
C LYS A 80 1.20 -10.63 7.20
N THR A 81 0.06 -10.35 7.82
CA THR A 81 -0.79 -9.19 7.55
C THR A 81 -0.21 -7.90 8.14
N LEU A 82 -0.52 -6.76 7.54
CA LEU A 82 -0.19 -5.41 8.03
C LEU A 82 -0.50 -5.18 9.53
N GLY A 83 -1.44 -5.93 10.11
CA GLY A 83 -1.70 -5.91 11.56
C GLY A 83 -0.55 -6.41 12.43
N TRP A 84 0.26 -7.37 11.96
CA TRP A 84 1.45 -7.82 12.65
C TRP A 84 2.58 -6.78 12.57
N LEU A 85 2.80 -6.21 11.39
CA LEU A 85 3.75 -5.12 11.17
C LEU A 85 3.45 -3.90 12.07
N ALA A 86 2.16 -3.55 12.19
CA ALA A 86 1.71 -2.48 13.08
C ALA A 86 2.06 -2.72 14.55
N LYS A 87 1.82 -3.95 15.03
CA LYS A 87 2.09 -4.33 16.42
C LYS A 87 3.59 -4.27 16.72
N HIS A 88 4.43 -4.85 15.86
CA HIS A 88 5.87 -4.84 16.09
C HIS A 88 6.49 -3.44 15.98
N PHE A 89 5.96 -2.59 15.11
CA PHE A 89 6.38 -1.18 15.09
C PHE A 89 6.05 -0.48 16.40
N GLN A 90 4.85 -0.71 16.95
CA GLN A 90 4.49 -0.17 18.26
C GLN A 90 5.40 -0.70 19.38
N ASP A 91 5.67 -2.00 19.39
CA ASP A 91 6.53 -2.63 20.42
C ASP A 91 7.96 -2.05 20.41
N GLN A 92 8.48 -1.69 19.23
CA GLN A 92 9.83 -1.15 19.08
C GLN A 92 9.93 0.37 19.24
N VAL A 93 8.99 1.14 18.70
CA VAL A 93 9.06 2.61 18.65
C VAL A 93 8.35 3.26 19.84
N GLY A 94 7.34 2.59 20.42
CA GLY A 94 6.58 3.10 21.57
C GLY A 94 5.70 4.33 21.27
N ASP A 95 5.51 4.69 20.00
CA ASP A 95 4.68 5.84 19.60
C ASP A 95 3.22 5.41 19.38
N GLN A 96 2.35 5.80 20.32
CA GLN A 96 0.92 5.48 20.29
C GLN A 96 0.19 6.14 19.10
N GLU A 97 0.62 7.34 18.69
CA GLU A 97 0.01 8.06 17.55
C GLU A 97 0.25 7.29 16.25
N ILE A 98 1.48 6.77 16.07
CA ILE A 98 1.80 5.92 14.92
C ILE A 98 1.04 4.59 15.00
N ALA A 99 0.93 3.98 16.18
CA ALA A 99 0.18 2.73 16.35
C ALA A 99 -1.30 2.88 15.94
N ASP A 100 -1.94 3.99 16.33
CA ASP A 100 -3.33 4.28 15.96
C ASP A 100 -3.47 4.51 14.45
N LEU A 101 -2.51 5.20 13.83
CA LEU A 101 -2.46 5.40 12.38
C LEU A 101 -2.30 4.07 11.63
N LEU A 102 -1.41 3.19 12.07
CA LEU A 102 -1.20 1.86 11.47
C LEU A 102 -2.45 0.97 11.57
N ASN A 103 -3.18 1.05 12.68
CA ASN A 103 -4.47 0.38 12.82
C ASN A 103 -5.54 0.95 11.89
N ARG A 104 -5.55 2.28 11.66
CA ARG A 104 -6.46 2.93 10.71
C ARG A 104 -6.14 2.51 9.27
N ILE A 105 -4.87 2.50 8.89
CA ILE A 105 -4.36 2.00 7.60
C ILE A 105 -4.84 0.57 7.37
N ARG A 106 -4.67 -0.32 8.36
CA ARG A 106 -5.12 -1.71 8.28
C ARG A 106 -6.59 -1.84 7.95
N LYS A 107 -7.44 -1.10 8.66
CA LYS A 107 -8.89 -1.11 8.42
C LYS A 107 -9.21 -0.62 7.01
N LYS A 108 -8.56 0.46 6.56
CA LYS A 108 -8.79 1.02 5.21
C LYS A 108 -8.26 0.12 4.09
N ARG A 109 -7.13 -0.56 4.27
CA ARG A 109 -6.62 -1.58 3.34
C ARG A 109 -7.59 -2.75 3.22
N ASN A 110 -8.06 -3.29 4.33
CA ASN A 110 -9.05 -4.38 4.30
C ASN A 110 -10.36 -3.95 3.66
N TYR A 111 -10.80 -2.73 3.93
CA TYR A 111 -11.97 -2.13 3.30
C TYR A 111 -11.79 -2.02 1.78
N LEU A 112 -10.66 -1.47 1.33
CA LEU A 112 -10.32 -1.30 -0.09
C LEU A 112 -10.29 -2.64 -0.84
N VAL A 113 -9.72 -3.69 -0.23
CA VAL A 113 -9.57 -5.01 -0.88
C VAL A 113 -10.90 -5.78 -0.89
N HIS A 114 -11.70 -5.72 0.18
CA HIS A 114 -12.80 -6.67 0.37
C HIS A 114 -14.20 -6.05 0.29
N ASN A 115 -14.35 -4.76 0.58
CA ASN A 115 -15.66 -4.17 0.83
C ASN A 115 -15.99 -2.98 -0.08
N ILE A 116 -15.01 -2.23 -0.60
CA ILE A 116 -15.30 -0.96 -1.26
C ILE A 116 -16.24 -1.10 -2.47
N LEU A 117 -16.00 -2.07 -3.37
CA LEU A 117 -16.90 -2.28 -4.51
C LEU A 117 -18.25 -2.86 -4.08
N LYS A 118 -18.29 -3.64 -2.99
CA LYS A 118 -19.51 -4.23 -2.46
C LYS A 118 -20.42 -3.19 -1.84
N ASP A 119 -19.87 -2.26 -1.07
CA ASP A 119 -20.62 -1.24 -0.34
C ASP A 119 -21.23 -0.19 -1.28
N TYR A 120 -20.55 0.10 -2.39
CA TYR A 120 -21.09 0.94 -3.46
C TYR A 120 -21.92 0.16 -4.49
N GLY A 121 -22.03 -1.16 -4.35
CA GLY A 121 -22.88 -2.00 -5.21
C GLY A 121 -22.40 -2.10 -6.66
N TRP A 122 -21.13 -2.41 -6.89
CA TRP A 122 -20.59 -2.57 -8.25
C TRP A 122 -21.30 -3.70 -9.04
N PRO A 123 -21.67 -3.48 -10.32
CA PRO A 123 -21.52 -2.23 -11.07
C PRO A 123 -22.52 -1.16 -10.59
N MET A 124 -22.03 0.07 -10.42
CA MET A 124 -22.83 1.17 -9.89
C MET A 124 -23.79 1.69 -10.97
N THR A 125 -24.90 2.29 -10.54
CA THR A 125 -25.99 2.66 -11.44
C THR A 125 -25.97 4.13 -11.85
N THR A 126 -25.26 4.98 -11.09
CA THR A 126 -25.22 6.43 -11.31
C THR A 126 -23.80 6.98 -11.30
N ALA A 127 -23.56 8.06 -12.06
CA ALA A 127 -22.27 8.76 -12.06
C ALA A 127 -21.88 9.30 -10.67
N GLN A 128 -22.85 9.69 -9.84
CA GLN A 128 -22.60 10.15 -8.47
C GLN A 128 -22.06 9.04 -7.57
N GLU A 129 -22.53 7.80 -7.70
CA GLU A 129 -21.99 6.64 -6.98
C GLU A 129 -20.53 6.37 -7.38
N TYR A 130 -20.23 6.42 -8.68
CA TYR A 130 -18.87 6.32 -9.20
C TYR A 130 -17.95 7.42 -8.65
N LEU A 131 -18.40 8.67 -8.67
CA LEU A 131 -17.63 9.79 -8.14
C LEU A 131 -17.40 9.68 -6.63
N ALA A 132 -18.39 9.23 -5.87
CA ALA A 132 -18.25 9.04 -4.43
C ALA A 132 -17.25 7.91 -4.12
N CYS A 133 -17.34 6.77 -4.81
CA CYS A 133 -16.39 5.67 -4.67
C CYS A 133 -14.97 6.10 -5.05
N PHE A 134 -14.82 6.82 -6.17
CA PHE A 134 -13.53 7.34 -6.63
C PHE A 134 -12.89 8.29 -5.60
N ARG A 135 -13.68 9.17 -4.99
CA ARG A 135 -13.21 10.06 -3.92
C ARG A 135 -12.72 9.27 -2.71
N GLU A 136 -13.49 8.29 -2.26
CA GLU A 136 -13.10 7.48 -1.10
C GLU A 136 -11.83 6.65 -1.39
N ILE A 137 -11.69 6.07 -2.59
CA ILE A 137 -10.46 5.40 -3.02
C ILE A 137 -9.27 6.37 -2.95
N THR A 138 -9.44 7.60 -3.44
CA THR A 138 -8.40 8.63 -3.43
C THR A 138 -8.00 9.02 -2.00
N GLU A 139 -8.97 9.24 -1.12
CA GLU A 139 -8.73 9.53 0.30
C GLU A 139 -7.97 8.39 1.01
N ILE A 140 -8.30 7.13 0.69
CA ILE A 140 -7.57 5.97 1.21
C ILE A 140 -6.13 5.94 0.70
N ARG A 141 -5.91 6.20 -0.60
CA ARG A 141 -4.56 6.30 -1.17
C ARG A 141 -3.74 7.39 -0.49
N ASP A 142 -4.32 8.56 -0.32
CA ASP A 142 -3.65 9.70 0.31
C ASP A 142 -3.35 9.41 1.78
N LEU A 143 -4.21 8.67 2.49
CA LEU A 143 -3.91 8.19 3.84
C LEU A 143 -2.65 7.32 3.88
N PHE A 144 -2.44 6.41 2.93
CA PHE A 144 -1.21 5.61 2.86
C PHE A 144 0.03 6.50 2.66
N SER A 145 -0.01 7.38 1.66
CA SER A 145 1.12 8.25 1.29
C SER A 145 1.49 9.24 2.40
N THR A 146 0.49 9.87 3.02
CA THR A 146 0.68 10.82 4.13
C THR A 146 1.22 10.12 5.38
N THR A 147 0.68 8.94 5.71
CA THR A 147 1.17 8.15 6.85
C THR A 147 2.60 7.69 6.64
N LYS A 148 2.96 7.27 5.43
CA LYS A 148 4.34 6.90 5.05
C LYS A 148 5.30 8.05 5.33
N SER A 149 4.93 9.25 4.87
CA SER A 149 5.71 10.47 5.04
C SER A 149 5.85 10.85 6.51
N LEU A 150 4.76 10.79 7.28
CA LEU A 150 4.77 11.09 8.71
C LEU A 150 5.66 10.10 9.49
N MET A 151 5.55 8.81 9.22
CA MET A 151 6.39 7.79 9.84
C MET A 151 7.87 8.03 9.53
N ALA A 152 8.22 8.30 8.27
CA ALA A 152 9.59 8.61 7.87
C ALA A 152 10.17 9.84 8.59
N THR A 153 9.34 10.87 8.80
CA THR A 153 9.73 12.05 9.60
C THR A 153 9.93 11.68 11.07
N ARG A 154 8.98 10.98 11.69
CA ARG A 154 9.08 10.59 13.10
C ARG A 154 10.28 9.69 13.39
N LEU A 155 10.56 8.72 12.53
CA LEU A 155 11.74 7.83 12.65
C LEU A 155 13.07 8.58 12.58
N ARG A 156 13.11 9.67 11.81
CA ARG A 156 14.26 10.57 11.74
C ARG A 156 14.40 11.38 13.02
N GLU A 157 13.29 11.91 13.53
CA GLU A 157 13.26 12.75 14.75
C GLU A 157 13.60 11.96 16.02
N THR A 158 13.14 10.72 16.13
CA THR A 158 13.42 9.85 17.28
C THR A 158 14.84 9.26 17.27
N GLY A 159 15.62 9.51 16.22
CA GLY A 159 16.98 8.97 16.09
C GLY A 159 17.03 7.45 15.93
N VAL A 160 15.88 6.78 15.74
CA VAL A 160 15.77 5.36 15.40
C VAL A 160 16.48 5.10 14.07
N HIS A 161 16.45 6.07 13.14
CA HIS A 161 17.46 6.19 12.11
C HIS A 161 18.74 6.81 12.68
N LYS A 162 19.60 6.01 13.31
CA LYS A 162 21.03 6.15 12.97
C LYS A 162 21.09 5.79 11.48
N MET A 163 21.02 6.82 10.62
CA MET A 163 21.09 6.67 9.17
C MET A 163 22.39 5.92 8.83
N TYR A 164 22.32 4.61 8.67
CA TYR A 164 23.37 3.87 8.02
C TYR A 164 23.19 4.10 6.52
N THR A 165 24.17 4.75 5.91
CA THR A 165 24.17 4.89 4.46
C THR A 165 24.53 3.51 3.91
N ILE A 166 23.55 2.80 3.35
CA ILE A 166 23.83 1.52 2.72
C ILE A 166 24.51 1.81 1.37
N LYS A 167 25.81 1.55 1.29
CA LYS A 167 26.56 1.58 0.03
C LYS A 167 26.46 0.21 -0.61
N MET A 168 25.83 0.16 -1.78
CA MET A 168 25.91 -1.00 -2.66
C MET A 168 27.22 -0.91 -3.46
N ASP A 169 28.05 -1.93 -3.37
CA ASP A 169 29.16 -2.11 -4.29
C ASP A 169 28.59 -2.54 -5.65
N PRO A 170 28.77 -1.74 -6.72
CA PRO A 170 28.18 -2.04 -8.02
C PRO A 170 28.82 -3.25 -8.72
N ASP A 171 30.04 -3.63 -8.33
CA ASP A 171 30.78 -4.72 -8.96
C ASP A 171 30.44 -6.08 -8.33
N THR A 172 30.13 -6.10 -7.04
CA THR A 172 29.79 -7.33 -6.30
C THR A 172 28.30 -7.46 -5.98
N GLY A 173 27.56 -6.36 -5.99
CA GLY A 173 26.17 -6.29 -5.53
C GLY A 173 26.02 -6.38 -4.01
N GLU A 174 27.12 -6.35 -3.26
CA GLU A 174 27.10 -6.44 -1.81
C GLU A 174 26.74 -5.10 -1.16
N TYR A 175 25.92 -5.16 -0.11
CA TYR A 175 25.49 -4.00 0.67
C TYR A 175 26.38 -3.84 1.90
N SER A 176 26.91 -2.64 2.12
CA SER A 176 27.72 -2.29 3.29
C SER A 176 27.15 -1.06 4.00
N MET A 177 27.16 -1.06 5.34
CA MET A 177 26.72 0.11 6.13
C MET A 177 27.89 1.08 6.32
N ILE A 178 27.64 2.37 6.07
CA ILE A 178 28.50 3.50 6.46
C ILE A 178 27.86 4.23 7.63
#